data_AF-A0A924BXE8-F1
#
_entry.id   AF-A0A924BXE8-F1
#
_cell.length_a   1.000
_cell.length_b   1.000
_cell.length_c   1.000
_cell.angle_alpha   90.00
_cell.angle_beta   90.00
_cell.angle_gamma   90.00
#
_symmetry.space_group_name_H-M   'P 1'
#
loop_
_entity.id
_entity.type
_entity.pdbx_description
1 polymer ?
#
loop_
_entity_poly.entity_id
_entity_poly.type
_entity_poly.pdbx_seq_one_letter_code
_entity_poly.pdbx_strand_id
1 'polypeptide(L)'
;MFRKPVLLAFASAFAALAAQPAAAQEEAGEKVNMIIVYGDEACPATKGDEIVVCARKPEAERYRIPAPFRGGDPGSAANTSWTERARSFETVGQSGINSCSPV
;
A
#
# COMPACT_ATOMS: atom_id res chain seq x y z
N MET A 1 53.57 -32.41 -16.96
CA MET A 1 53.17 -31.10 -17.54
C MET A 1 52.07 -31.40 -18.56
N PHE A 2 50.82 -30.96 -18.51
CA PHE A 2 50.10 -29.97 -17.71
C PHE A 2 48.66 -30.45 -17.45
N ARG A 3 48.10 -29.94 -16.35
CA ARG A 3 46.85 -30.29 -15.67
C ARG A 3 45.60 -30.07 -16.53
N LYS A 4 44.68 -31.06 -16.57
CA LYS A 4 43.26 -30.87 -16.91
C LYS A 4 42.42 -31.12 -15.66
N PRO A 5 42.13 -30.08 -14.86
CA PRO A 5 40.75 -29.93 -14.39
C PRO A 5 40.42 -28.44 -14.13
N VAL A 6 39.91 -27.72 -15.13
CA VAL A 6 39.46 -26.32 -14.92
C VAL A 6 38.04 -26.07 -15.44
N LEU A 7 37.50 -26.95 -16.29
CA LEU A 7 36.20 -26.69 -16.94
C LEU A 7 34.96 -27.12 -16.13
N LEU A 8 35.11 -27.75 -14.96
CA LEU A 8 33.99 -28.13 -14.08
C LEU A 8 33.72 -27.12 -12.96
N ALA A 9 34.54 -26.07 -12.82
CA ALA A 9 34.43 -25.11 -11.72
C ALA A 9 33.54 -23.88 -12.04
N PHE A 10 33.15 -23.67 -13.30
CA PHE A 10 32.35 -22.49 -13.69
C PHE A 10 30.83 -22.72 -13.69
N ALA A 11 30.38 -23.97 -13.77
CA ALA A 11 28.95 -24.29 -13.74
C ALA A 11 28.35 -24.24 -12.32
N SER A 12 29.17 -24.44 -11.28
CA SER A 12 28.76 -24.38 -9.87
C SER A 12 28.63 -22.96 -9.34
N ALA A 13 29.25 -21.96 -9.98
CA ALA A 13 29.19 -20.56 -9.54
C ALA A 13 27.85 -19.88 -9.91
N PHE A 14 27.17 -20.32 -10.97
CA PHE A 14 25.91 -19.71 -11.41
C PHE A 14 24.70 -20.19 -10.57
N ALA A 15 24.74 -21.42 -10.05
CA ALA A 15 23.69 -21.94 -9.18
C ALA A 15 23.71 -21.30 -7.77
N ALA A 16 24.87 -20.84 -7.31
CA ALA A 16 25.02 -20.19 -6.01
C ALA A 16 24.41 -18.77 -5.96
N LEU A 17 24.23 -18.10 -7.10
CA LEU A 17 23.68 -16.75 -7.18
C LEU A 17 22.14 -16.72 -7.27
N ALA A 18 21.50 -17.84 -7.61
CA ALA A 18 20.04 -17.94 -7.74
C ALA A 18 19.31 -18.19 -6.40
N ALA A 19 20.02 -18.64 -5.37
CA ALA A 19 19.43 -18.99 -4.06
C ALA A 19 19.42 -17.83 -3.04
N GLN A 20 20.09 -16.71 -3.35
CA GLN A 20 20.20 -15.56 -2.43
C GLN A 20 18.87 -14.87 -2.07
N PRO A 21 17.86 -14.78 -2.96
CA PRO A 21 16.61 -14.10 -2.60
C PRO A 21 15.80 -14.82 -1.52
N ALA A 22 15.92 -16.15 -1.41
CA ALA A 22 15.13 -16.96 -0.49
C ALA A 22 15.62 -16.86 0.97
N ALA A 23 16.94 -16.74 1.18
CA ALA A 23 17.54 -16.65 2.52
C ALA A 23 17.30 -15.28 3.19
N ALA A 24 16.89 -14.25 2.44
CA ALA A 24 16.53 -12.94 2.99
C ALA A 24 15.10 -12.89 3.59
N GLN A 25 14.32 -13.97 3.46
CA GLN A 25 12.93 -14.03 3.93
C GLN A 25 12.77 -14.75 5.29
N GLU A 26 13.84 -15.30 5.88
CA GLU A 26 13.78 -16.12 7.10
C GLU A 26 13.60 -15.31 8.40
N GLU A 27 14.02 -14.06 8.46
CA GLU A 27 13.66 -13.18 9.59
C GLU A 27 12.25 -12.60 9.36
N ALA A 28 11.24 -13.44 9.60
CA ALA A 28 9.92 -12.94 9.91
C ALA A 28 10.04 -12.12 11.21
N GLY A 29 9.97 -10.79 11.10
CA GLY A 29 10.02 -9.89 12.26
C GLY A 29 8.94 -10.15 13.30
N GLU A 30 8.85 -9.29 14.32
CA GLU A 30 7.87 -9.42 15.41
C GLU A 30 6.42 -9.56 14.90
N LYS A 31 5.64 -10.45 15.52
CA LYS A 31 4.21 -10.64 15.20
C LYS A 31 3.39 -9.50 15.81
N VAL A 32 3.01 -8.51 15.02
CA VAL A 32 2.23 -7.34 15.48
C VAL A 32 0.78 -7.40 15.03
N ASN A 33 -0.15 -7.26 15.98
CA ASN A 33 -1.59 -7.21 15.77
C ASN A 33 -2.14 -5.81 16.15
N MET A 34 -2.62 -5.04 15.15
CA MET A 34 -3.16 -3.69 15.35
C MET A 34 -4.69 -3.69 15.33
N ILE A 35 -5.32 -3.34 16.46
CA ILE A 35 -6.78 -3.39 16.66
C ILE A 35 -7.32 -2.00 16.99
N ILE A 36 -8.51 -1.65 16.50
CA ILE A 36 -9.21 -0.41 16.86
C ILE A 36 -10.35 -0.74 17.84
N VAL A 37 -10.38 -0.09 19.00
CA VAL A 37 -11.44 -0.24 20.02
C VAL A 37 -12.25 1.04 20.15
N TYR A 38 -13.55 0.95 20.40
CA TYR A 38 -14.43 2.10 20.48
C TYR A 38 -14.91 2.38 21.91
N GLY A 39 -15.08 3.65 22.26
CA GLY A 39 -15.58 4.06 23.57
C GLY A 39 -14.73 3.51 24.71
N ASP A 40 -15.36 2.75 25.61
CA ASP A 40 -14.74 2.14 26.81
C ASP A 40 -14.49 0.63 26.67
N GLU A 41 -14.51 0.10 25.45
CA GLU A 41 -14.24 -1.33 25.21
C GLU A 41 -12.84 -1.74 25.69
N ALA A 42 -12.72 -2.97 26.19
CA ALA A 42 -11.47 -3.54 26.67
C ALA A 42 -10.58 -3.98 25.49
N CYS A 43 -9.29 -3.66 25.56
CA CYS A 43 -8.31 -4.19 24.61
C CYS A 43 -8.06 -5.68 24.92
N PRO A 44 -8.10 -6.58 23.92
CA PRO A 44 -7.92 -8.01 24.15
C PRO A 44 -6.50 -8.34 24.64
N ALA A 45 -6.39 -9.42 25.41
CA ALA A 45 -5.11 -9.91 25.89
C ALA A 45 -4.28 -10.53 24.75
N THR A 46 -2.96 -10.36 24.85
CA THR A 46 -1.96 -10.97 23.96
C THR A 46 -2.01 -12.49 24.03
N LYS A 47 -1.91 -13.19 22.89
CA LYS A 47 -1.83 -14.64 22.83
C LYS A 47 -0.46 -15.09 22.32
N GLY A 48 0.23 -15.90 23.13
CA GLY A 48 1.56 -16.40 22.77
C GLY A 48 2.56 -15.26 22.58
N ASP A 49 3.21 -15.23 21.42
CA ASP A 49 4.40 -14.41 21.14
C ASP A 49 4.06 -13.16 20.30
N GLU A 50 2.81 -12.68 20.37
CA GLU A 50 2.31 -11.54 19.59
C GLU A 50 2.26 -10.23 20.40
N ILE A 51 2.51 -9.12 19.72
CA ILE A 51 2.35 -7.76 20.24
C ILE A 51 0.98 -7.23 19.81
N VAL A 52 0.09 -6.96 20.77
CA VAL A 52 -1.23 -6.35 20.50
C VAL A 52 -1.17 -4.84 20.73
N VAL A 53 -1.45 -4.05 19.69
CA VAL A 53 -1.50 -2.58 19.73
C VAL A 53 -2.94 -2.13 19.50
N CYS A 54 -3.55 -1.51 20.52
CA CYS A 54 -4.92 -1.01 20.45
C CYS A 54 -4.98 0.50 20.21
N ALA A 55 -5.60 0.93 19.11
CA ALA A 55 -5.96 2.32 18.86
C ALA A 55 -7.39 2.59 19.36
N ARG A 56 -7.57 3.49 20.33
CA ARG A 56 -8.91 3.83 20.86
C ARG A 56 -9.56 4.96 20.05
N LYS A 57 -10.83 4.79 19.68
CA LYS A 57 -11.67 5.81 19.01
C LYS A 57 -12.91 6.13 19.88
N PRO A 58 -13.42 7.36 19.84
CA PRO A 58 -14.70 7.71 20.47
C PRO A 58 -15.87 6.88 19.94
N GLU A 59 -16.90 6.68 20.75
CA GLU A 59 -18.10 5.93 20.37
C GLU A 59 -18.83 6.55 19.17
N ALA A 60 -18.85 7.88 19.07
CA ALA A 60 -19.45 8.61 17.94
C ALA A 60 -18.75 8.37 16.60
N GLU A 61 -17.50 7.89 16.61
CA GLU A 61 -16.74 7.59 15.39
C GLU A 61 -17.14 6.24 14.78
N ARG A 62 -17.88 5.39 15.52
CA ARG A 62 -18.30 4.06 15.07
C ARG A 62 -19.11 4.08 13.77
N TYR A 63 -19.94 5.10 13.56
CA TYR A 63 -20.86 5.20 12.41
C TYR A 63 -20.58 6.39 11.48
N ARG A 64 -19.51 7.15 11.74
CA ARG A 64 -19.20 8.37 10.97
C ARG A 64 -18.14 8.06 9.90
N ILE A 65 -18.19 8.75 8.75
CA ILE A 65 -17.13 8.68 7.69
C ILE A 65 -15.76 8.79 8.38
N PRO A 66 -14.74 7.98 8.09
CA PRO A 66 -13.47 8.10 8.82
C PRO A 66 -12.87 9.50 8.69
N ALA A 67 -12.23 9.99 9.76
CA ALA A 67 -11.65 11.35 9.79
C ALA A 67 -10.82 11.72 8.54
N PRO A 68 -10.00 10.82 7.95
CA PRO A 68 -9.25 11.14 6.72
C PRO A 68 -10.12 11.37 5.47
N PHE A 69 -11.35 10.85 5.45
CA PHE A 69 -12.23 10.82 4.27
C PHE A 69 -13.46 11.70 4.39
N ARG A 70 -13.67 12.32 5.55
CA ARG A 70 -14.70 13.36 5.70
C ARG A 70 -14.46 14.56 4.78
N GLY A 71 -13.24 14.68 4.26
CA GLY A 71 -12.84 15.69 3.28
C GLY A 71 -13.00 15.28 1.80
N GLY A 72 -13.65 14.15 1.49
CA GLY A 72 -13.77 13.60 0.13
C GLY A 72 -12.60 12.70 -0.29
N ASP A 73 -12.76 11.95 -1.38
CA ASP A 73 -11.59 11.36 -2.07
C ASP A 73 -10.79 12.51 -2.68
N PRO A 74 -9.58 12.77 -2.17
CA PRO A 74 -8.83 13.97 -2.49
C PRO A 74 -8.50 13.99 -3.98
N GLY A 75 -9.29 14.74 -4.76
CA GLY A 75 -9.07 14.93 -6.19
C GLY A 75 -9.92 14.09 -7.16
N SER A 76 -10.93 13.33 -6.71
CA SER A 76 -11.81 12.66 -7.69
C SER A 76 -12.68 13.64 -8.49
N ALA A 77 -12.89 13.34 -9.78
CA ALA A 77 -13.77 14.06 -10.69
C ALA A 77 -15.28 14.00 -10.29
N ALA A 78 -15.63 13.14 -9.33
CA ALA A 78 -17.00 12.93 -8.84
C ALA A 78 -17.29 13.70 -7.56
N ASN A 79 -16.24 13.98 -6.78
CA ASN A 79 -16.27 14.99 -5.72
C ASN A 79 -16.24 16.39 -6.32
N THR A 80 -16.06 16.47 -7.64
CA THR A 80 -16.22 17.70 -8.40
C THR A 80 -17.70 18.02 -8.52
N SER A 81 -18.00 19.29 -8.23
CA SER A 81 -19.36 19.79 -8.21
C SER A 81 -20.05 19.59 -9.57
N TRP A 82 -21.39 19.53 -9.52
CA TRP A 82 -22.20 19.50 -10.74
C TRP A 82 -21.86 20.66 -11.70
N THR A 83 -21.50 21.84 -11.17
CA THR A 83 -21.11 23.01 -11.95
C THR A 83 -19.79 22.85 -12.71
N GLU A 84 -18.78 22.23 -12.09
CA GLU A 84 -17.52 21.95 -12.81
C GLU A 84 -17.72 20.95 -13.93
N ARG A 85 -18.65 20.01 -13.73
CA ARG A 85 -19.06 19.07 -14.77
C ARG A 85 -19.85 19.75 -15.90
N ALA A 86 -20.47 20.91 -15.66
CA ALA A 86 -21.18 21.66 -16.69
C ALA A 86 -20.24 22.52 -17.55
N ARG A 87 -19.19 23.12 -16.97
CA ARG A 87 -18.18 23.92 -17.71
C ARG A 87 -17.38 23.11 -18.71
N SER A 88 -17.09 21.85 -18.38
CA SER A 88 -16.37 20.96 -19.29
C SER A 88 -17.11 20.73 -20.63
N PHE A 89 -18.38 21.11 -20.74
CA PHE A 89 -19.13 21.05 -22.01
C PHE A 89 -18.77 22.14 -23.02
N GLU A 90 -18.19 23.28 -22.63
CA GLU A 90 -17.84 24.38 -23.56
C GLU A 90 -16.68 24.01 -24.51
N THR A 91 -15.85 23.06 -24.10
CA THR A 91 -14.64 22.63 -24.83
C THR A 91 -14.82 21.37 -25.66
N VAL A 92 -15.98 20.70 -25.57
CA VAL A 92 -16.24 19.45 -26.31
C VAL A 92 -16.27 19.73 -27.82
N GLY A 93 -15.28 19.21 -28.56
CA GLY A 93 -15.18 19.30 -30.02
C GLY A 93 -14.14 20.29 -30.57
N GLN A 94 -13.41 21.02 -29.72
CA GLN A 94 -12.29 21.87 -30.16
C GLN A 94 -11.04 21.05 -30.55
N SER A 95 -10.25 21.51 -31.53
CA SER A 95 -8.95 20.93 -31.92
C SER A 95 -7.93 22.03 -32.25
N GLY A 96 -6.63 21.80 -32.00
CA GLY A 96 -5.55 22.76 -32.25
C GLY A 96 -4.80 23.15 -30.97
N ILE A 97 -4.00 24.23 -31.02
CA ILE A 97 -3.38 24.78 -29.79
C ILE A 97 -4.51 25.11 -28.79
N ASN A 98 -4.45 24.52 -27.58
CA ASN A 98 -5.41 24.61 -26.47
C ASN A 98 -6.64 23.67 -26.49
N SER A 99 -6.63 22.55 -27.23
CA SER A 99 -7.75 21.60 -27.20
C SER A 99 -7.72 20.53 -26.10
N CYS A 100 -6.66 20.46 -25.28
CA CYS A 100 -6.53 19.45 -24.24
C CYS A 100 -6.99 19.99 -22.87
N SER A 101 -7.71 19.15 -22.12
CA SER A 101 -7.92 19.33 -20.68
C SER A 101 -6.57 19.30 -19.94
N PRO A 102 -6.27 20.26 -19.05
CA PRO A 102 -5.08 20.21 -18.20
C PRO A 102 -5.24 19.31 -16.95
N VAL A 103 -6.34 18.56 -16.83
CA VAL A 103 -6.68 17.67 -15.70
C VAL A 103 -6.72 16.21 -16.12
#